data_AF-A0A6I2LY98-F1
#
_entry.id   AF-A0A6I2LY98-F1
#
_cell.length_a   1.000
_cell.length_b   1.000
_cell.length_c   1.000
_cell.angle_alpha   90.00
_cell.angle_beta   90.00
_cell.angle_gamma   90.00
#
_symmetry.space_group_name_H-M   'P 1'
#
loop_
_entity.id
_entity.type
_entity.pdbx_description
1 polymer ?
#
loop_
_entity_poly.entity_id
_entity_poly.type
_entity_poly.pdbx_seq_one_letter_code
_entity_poly.pdbx_strand_id
1 'polypeptide(L)'
;MVNYLLDGWDRDHGTADGPMTSVVNNLYTHLSESDAYAMAEYVLSFQPQRDGQADRESIRAEAEERNLSGALLTEEETARTADEPVLSLGQEVFARACANCHRAGTDTVPLALTTAVNVPHAGNMLGVTRCGIRPPLGASSRSMPPNLALTREELAALASFVRWQFTDKPAWDNIEDDLDEVLAGAYNAPTGLGEATPTAASP
;
A
#
# COMPACT_ATOMS: atom_id res chain seq x y z
N MET A 1 9.49 -11.15 -4.85
CA MET A 1 8.85 -11.23 -6.19
C MET A 1 8.20 -12.58 -6.42
N VAL A 2 8.91 -13.72 -6.35
CA VAL A 2 8.28 -15.04 -6.53
C VAL A 2 7.14 -15.27 -5.52
N ASN A 3 7.37 -15.00 -4.24
CA ASN A 3 6.33 -15.08 -3.20
C ASN A 3 5.11 -14.20 -3.52
N TYR A 4 5.33 -13.00 -4.09
CA TYR A 4 4.24 -12.14 -4.52
C TYR A 4 3.41 -12.76 -5.65
N LEU A 5 4.05 -13.41 -6.63
CA LEU A 5 3.34 -14.07 -7.73
C LEU A 5 2.60 -15.34 -7.28
N LEU A 6 3.19 -16.10 -6.35
CA LEU A 6 2.60 -17.31 -5.81
C LEU A 6 1.48 -16.99 -4.83
N ASP A 7 1.78 -16.28 -3.75
CA ASP A 7 0.86 -16.12 -2.62
C ASP A 7 0.05 -14.83 -2.70
N GLY A 8 0.42 -13.91 -3.59
CA GLY A 8 -0.09 -12.54 -3.58
C GLY A 8 0.50 -11.68 -2.48
N TRP A 9 1.58 -12.10 -1.81
CA TRP A 9 2.23 -11.32 -0.76
C TRP A 9 3.75 -11.51 -0.73
N ASP A 10 4.48 -10.44 -0.45
CA ASP A 10 5.92 -10.46 -0.22
C ASP A 10 6.28 -9.47 0.88
N ARG A 11 7.21 -9.86 1.77
CA ARG A 11 7.62 -9.06 2.94
C ARG A 11 8.20 -7.69 2.59
N ASP A 12 8.67 -7.50 1.36
CA ASP A 12 9.30 -6.25 0.89
C ASP A 12 8.40 -5.49 -0.10
N HIS A 13 7.29 -6.07 -0.54
CA HIS A 13 6.38 -5.47 -1.53
C HIS A 13 4.96 -5.25 -1.00
N GLY A 14 4.58 -5.97 0.06
CA GLY A 14 3.22 -5.98 0.58
C GLY A 14 2.33 -7.01 -0.11
N THR A 15 1.03 -6.82 0.03
CA THR A 15 -0.01 -7.70 -0.50
C THR A 15 -0.53 -7.17 -1.84
N ALA A 16 -0.94 -8.07 -2.72
CA ALA A 16 -1.62 -7.72 -3.95
C ALA A 16 -3.00 -7.13 -3.64
N ASP A 17 -3.23 -5.93 -4.16
CA ASP A 17 -4.50 -5.22 -4.07
C ASP A 17 -4.99 -4.81 -5.46
N GLY A 18 -6.28 -4.51 -5.56
CA GLY A 18 -6.91 -4.06 -6.80
C GLY A 18 -6.78 -5.08 -7.95
N PRO A 19 -6.40 -4.65 -9.17
CA PRO A 19 -6.38 -5.53 -10.34
C PRO A 19 -5.35 -6.65 -10.22
N MET A 20 -4.31 -6.49 -9.40
CA MET A 20 -3.32 -7.55 -9.17
C MET A 20 -3.87 -8.69 -8.32
N THR A 21 -4.91 -8.47 -7.50
CA THR A 21 -5.52 -9.55 -6.70
C THR A 21 -6.07 -10.67 -7.59
N SER A 22 -6.75 -10.34 -8.69
CA SER A 22 -7.26 -11.36 -9.62
C SER A 22 -6.13 -12.08 -10.35
N VAL A 23 -5.06 -11.36 -10.69
CA VAL A 23 -3.87 -11.94 -11.33
C VAL A 23 -3.23 -12.96 -10.41
N VAL A 24 -2.83 -12.58 -9.20
CA VAL A 24 -2.16 -13.49 -8.27
C VAL A 24 -3.06 -14.65 -7.84
N ASN A 25 -4.38 -14.46 -7.74
CA ASN A 25 -5.31 -15.57 -7.46
C ASN A 25 -5.33 -16.61 -8.60
N ASN A 26 -5.29 -16.17 -9.85
CA ASN A 26 -5.20 -17.08 -10.99
C ASN A 26 -3.84 -17.79 -11.03
N LEU A 27 -2.75 -17.09 -10.75
CA LEU A 27 -1.42 -17.70 -10.67
C LEU A 27 -1.36 -18.73 -9.53
N TYR A 28 -1.83 -18.38 -8.34
CA TYR A 28 -1.92 -19.28 -7.18
C TYR A 28 -2.68 -20.57 -7.49
N THR A 29 -3.76 -20.48 -8.28
CA THR A 29 -4.64 -21.63 -8.56
C THR A 29 -4.12 -22.53 -9.68
N HIS A 30 -3.41 -21.97 -10.65
CA HIS A 30 -3.15 -22.65 -11.92
C HIS A 30 -1.67 -22.79 -12.29
N LEU A 31 -0.78 -22.00 -11.70
CA LEU A 31 0.62 -21.94 -12.08
C LEU A 31 1.45 -22.94 -11.26
N SER A 32 2.42 -23.58 -11.89
CA SER A 32 3.42 -24.36 -11.16
C SER A 32 4.44 -23.44 -10.47
N GLU A 33 5.07 -23.91 -9.40
CA GLU A 33 6.11 -23.14 -8.71
C GLU A 33 7.27 -22.80 -9.66
N SER A 34 7.69 -23.76 -10.50
CA SER A 34 8.75 -23.55 -11.51
C SER A 34 8.42 -22.45 -12.52
N ASP A 35 7.15 -22.37 -12.96
CA ASP A 35 6.74 -21.32 -13.89
C ASP A 35 6.71 -19.96 -13.18
N ALA A 36 6.33 -19.91 -11.90
CA ALA A 36 6.39 -18.68 -11.11
C ALA A 36 7.81 -18.14 -10.96
N TYR A 37 8.81 -19.02 -10.76
CA TYR A 37 10.22 -18.63 -10.78
C TYR A 37 10.64 -18.08 -12.15
N ALA A 38 10.30 -18.77 -13.24
CA ALA A 38 10.65 -18.33 -14.59
C ALA A 38 10.01 -16.97 -14.94
N MET A 39 8.74 -16.76 -14.57
CA MET A 39 8.05 -15.48 -14.74
C MET A 39 8.70 -14.38 -13.90
N ALA A 40 9.05 -14.65 -12.64
CA ALA A 40 9.72 -13.68 -11.79
C ALA A 40 11.10 -13.30 -12.36
N GLU A 41 11.88 -14.28 -12.81
CA GLU A 41 13.18 -14.04 -13.45
C GLU A 41 13.03 -13.19 -14.72
N TYR A 42 12.05 -13.52 -15.57
CA TYR A 42 11.76 -12.74 -16.77
C TYR A 42 11.37 -11.29 -16.43
N VAL A 43 10.46 -11.06 -15.48
CA VAL A 43 10.07 -9.70 -15.06
C VAL A 43 11.25 -8.93 -14.47
N LEU A 44 12.06 -9.57 -13.65
CA LEU A 44 13.25 -8.95 -13.05
C LEU A 44 14.32 -8.62 -14.08
N SER A 45 14.38 -9.31 -15.22
CA SER A 45 15.33 -9.02 -16.30
C SER A 45 15.17 -7.63 -16.92
N PHE A 46 13.99 -7.01 -16.80
CA PHE A 46 13.72 -5.64 -17.24
C PHE A 46 14.17 -4.57 -16.25
N GLN A 47 14.44 -4.95 -15.00
CA GLN A 47 14.91 -4.02 -13.99
C GLN A 47 16.41 -3.75 -14.20
N PRO A 48 16.90 -2.51 -14.00
CA PRO A 48 18.33 -2.28 -13.89
C PRO A 48 18.89 -3.25 -12.86
N GLN A 49 20.02 -3.89 -13.16
CA GLN A 49 20.70 -4.74 -12.19
C GLN A 49 20.99 -3.87 -10.95
N ARG A 50 20.30 -4.15 -9.85
CA ARG A 50 20.57 -3.54 -8.54
C ARG A 50 21.53 -4.45 -7.82
N ASP A 51 22.56 -3.87 -7.24
CA ASP A 51 23.63 -4.61 -6.59
C ASP A 51 23.08 -5.27 -5.31
N GLY A 52 22.85 -6.59 -5.35
CA GLY A 52 22.90 -7.45 -4.16
C GLY A 52 21.70 -7.48 -3.21
N GLN A 53 21.61 -8.60 -2.49
CA GLN A 53 20.70 -8.82 -1.36
C GLN A 53 21.03 -7.92 -0.15
N ALA A 54 22.28 -7.44 -0.05
CA ALA A 54 22.72 -6.51 0.99
C ALA A 54 21.98 -5.16 0.90
N ASP A 55 21.78 -4.63 -0.32
CA ASP A 55 21.02 -3.40 -0.53
C ASP A 55 19.55 -3.55 -0.14
N ARG A 56 18.95 -4.73 -0.33
CA ARG A 56 17.55 -4.97 0.04
C ARG A 56 17.34 -5.01 1.55
N GLU A 57 18.26 -5.65 2.28
CA GLU A 57 18.17 -5.73 3.73
C GLU A 57 18.46 -4.36 4.37
N SER A 58 19.39 -3.56 3.82
CA SER A 58 19.61 -2.19 4.30
C SER A 58 18.40 -1.29 4.02
N ILE A 59 17.83 -1.34 2.81
CA ILE A 59 16.60 -0.59 2.47
C ILE A 59 15.46 -0.97 3.43
N ARG A 60 15.32 -2.26 3.76
CA ARG A 60 14.32 -2.74 4.70
C ARG A 60 14.56 -2.21 6.12
N ALA A 61 15.80 -2.28 6.60
CA ALA A 61 16.16 -1.76 7.91
C ALA A 61 15.85 -0.26 8.02
N GLU A 62 16.24 0.53 7.02
CA GLU A 62 15.92 1.97 6.96
C GLU A 62 14.41 2.25 6.92
N ALA A 63 13.63 1.39 6.27
CA ALA A 63 12.18 1.49 6.25
C ALA A 63 11.56 1.14 7.61
N GLU A 64 12.13 0.17 8.32
CA GLU A 64 11.68 -0.23 9.66
C GLU A 64 12.02 0.81 10.74
N GLU A 65 13.15 1.50 10.62
CA GLU A 65 13.51 2.62 11.49
C GLU A 65 12.51 3.78 11.43
N ARG A 66 11.76 3.91 10.32
CA ARG A 66 10.69 4.89 10.16
C ARG A 66 9.36 4.45 10.78
N ASN A 67 9.24 3.21 11.27
CA ASN A 67 8.01 2.77 11.93
C ASN A 67 7.85 3.42 13.31
N LEU A 68 6.61 3.75 13.67
CA LEU A 68 6.27 4.21 15.01
C LEU A 68 6.28 3.03 15.99
N SER A 69 6.64 3.26 17.24
CA SER A 69 6.90 2.17 18.20
C SER A 69 5.64 1.61 18.87
N GLY A 70 4.58 2.43 18.97
CA GLY A 70 3.42 2.16 19.80
C GLY A 70 2.09 2.30 19.06
N ALA A 71 1.02 1.74 19.65
CA ALA A 71 -0.35 2.05 19.25
C ALA A 71 -0.74 3.47 19.72
N LEU A 72 -0.15 3.89 20.84
CA LEU A 72 -0.14 5.27 21.31
C LEU A 72 1.20 5.90 20.96
N LEU A 73 1.15 7.21 20.74
CA LEU A 73 2.32 8.02 20.45
C LEU A 73 3.09 8.30 21.75
N THR A 74 4.40 8.35 21.62
CA THR A 74 5.30 8.89 22.65
C THR A 74 5.26 10.43 22.65
N GLU A 75 5.76 11.03 23.73
CA GLU A 75 5.93 12.48 23.83
C GLU A 75 6.84 13.00 22.71
N GLU A 76 7.91 12.26 22.38
CA GLU A 76 8.81 12.58 21.29
C GLU A 76 8.10 12.55 19.93
N GLU A 77 7.38 11.47 19.62
CA GLU A 77 6.64 11.36 18.36
C GLU A 77 5.64 12.52 18.21
N THR A 78 4.95 12.90 19.29
CA THR A 78 3.98 14.01 19.33
C THR A 78 4.64 15.37 19.16
N ALA A 79 5.78 15.59 19.81
CA ALA A 79 6.51 16.85 19.74
C ALA A 79 6.99 17.19 18.32
N ARG A 80 7.27 16.18 17.48
CA ARG A 80 7.76 16.42 16.10
C ARG A 80 6.75 17.08 15.17
N THR A 81 5.46 17.07 15.51
CA THR A 81 4.39 17.67 14.68
C THR A 81 3.65 18.80 15.40
N ALA A 82 4.05 19.14 16.62
CA ALA A 82 3.29 20.05 17.50
C ALA A 82 3.06 21.45 16.91
N ASP A 83 4.01 21.95 16.12
CA ASP A 83 3.92 23.27 15.47
C ASP A 83 3.21 23.23 14.10
N GLU A 84 2.80 22.04 13.63
CA GLU A 84 2.20 21.81 12.31
C GLU A 84 0.82 21.16 12.47
N PRO A 85 -0.27 21.95 12.53
CA PRO A 85 -1.61 21.45 12.88
C PRO A 85 -2.11 20.29 12.01
N VAL A 86 -1.81 20.30 10.70
CA VAL A 86 -2.20 19.23 9.77
C VAL A 86 -1.44 17.93 10.09
N LEU A 87 -0.15 18.02 10.41
CA LEU A 87 0.64 16.85 10.78
C LEU A 87 0.22 16.32 12.15
N SER A 88 -0.09 17.20 13.12
CA SER A 88 -0.63 16.81 14.43
C SER A 88 -1.95 16.05 14.30
N LEU A 89 -2.89 16.56 13.51
CA LEU A 89 -4.16 15.86 13.25
C LEU A 89 -3.93 14.51 12.56
N GLY A 90 -3.10 14.47 11.52
CA GLY A 90 -2.79 13.24 10.80
C GLY A 90 -2.13 12.18 11.70
N GLN A 91 -1.29 12.63 12.62
CA GLN A 91 -0.66 11.79 13.62
C GLN A 91 -1.68 11.20 14.61
N GLU A 92 -2.61 12.01 15.13
CA GLU A 92 -3.69 11.54 15.99
C GLU A 92 -4.57 10.50 15.27
N VAL A 93 -4.90 10.77 14.00
CA VAL A 93 -5.66 9.83 13.15
C VAL A 93 -4.89 8.52 12.95
N PHE A 94 -3.58 8.58 12.68
CA PHE A 94 -2.75 7.38 12.52
C PHE A 94 -2.74 6.54 13.80
N ALA A 95 -2.55 7.18 14.96
CA ALA A 95 -2.51 6.49 16.25
C ALA A 95 -3.83 5.72 16.51
N ARG A 96 -4.98 6.36 16.29
CA ARG A 96 -6.28 5.74 16.56
C ARG A 96 -6.74 4.72 15.52
N ALA A 97 -6.34 4.88 14.25
CA ALA A 97 -6.91 4.09 13.14
C ALA A 97 -5.93 3.11 12.48
N CYS A 98 -4.62 3.38 12.52
CA CYS A 98 -3.61 2.66 11.73
C CYS A 98 -2.60 1.90 12.60
N ALA A 99 -2.23 2.45 13.76
CA ALA A 99 -1.11 1.97 14.55
C ALA A 99 -1.29 0.56 15.16
N ASN A 100 -2.52 0.04 15.22
CA ASN A 100 -2.73 -1.36 15.61
C ASN A 100 -2.10 -2.36 14.63
N CYS A 101 -1.97 -1.98 13.35
CA CYS A 101 -1.46 -2.83 12.28
C CYS A 101 -0.20 -2.30 11.60
N HIS A 102 0.08 -0.99 11.61
CA HIS A 102 1.18 -0.36 10.85
C HIS A 102 2.29 0.23 11.71
N ARG A 103 2.55 -0.38 12.87
CA ARG A 103 3.63 0.03 13.79
C ARG A 103 4.75 -1.00 13.85
N ALA A 104 5.87 -0.64 14.47
CA ALA A 104 6.97 -1.54 14.71
C ALA A 104 6.49 -2.81 15.46
N GLY A 105 7.02 -3.97 15.05
CA GLY A 105 6.68 -5.27 15.65
C GLY A 105 5.34 -5.86 15.19
N THR A 106 4.65 -5.24 14.24
CA THR A 106 3.48 -5.85 13.56
C THR A 106 3.90 -6.58 12.29
N ASP A 107 3.03 -7.45 11.79
CA ASP A 107 3.30 -8.31 10.62
C ASP A 107 2.83 -7.67 9.29
N THR A 108 2.76 -6.33 9.24
CA THR A 108 2.56 -5.60 7.97
C THR A 108 3.90 -5.24 7.35
N VAL A 109 3.90 -5.03 6.03
CA VAL A 109 5.06 -4.46 5.35
C VAL A 109 5.29 -3.03 5.89
N PRO A 110 6.55 -2.62 6.16
CA PRO A 110 6.84 -1.23 6.50
C PRO A 110 6.24 -0.29 5.45
N LEU A 111 5.45 0.69 5.87
CA LEU A 111 4.76 1.60 4.94
C LEU A 111 5.75 2.28 4.00
N ALA A 112 6.94 2.61 4.51
CA ALA A 112 8.06 3.20 3.77
C ALA A 112 8.53 2.37 2.55
N LEU A 113 8.23 1.07 2.46
CA LEU A 113 8.52 0.24 1.29
C LEU A 113 7.40 0.23 0.24
N THR A 114 6.21 0.69 0.61
CA THR A 114 5.03 0.56 -0.25
C THR A 114 5.02 1.60 -1.36
N THR A 115 4.60 1.19 -2.55
CA THR A 115 4.39 2.12 -3.67
C THR A 115 3.35 3.19 -3.31
N ALA A 116 2.32 2.85 -2.53
CA ALA A 116 1.24 3.75 -2.14
C ALA A 116 1.72 5.04 -1.47
N VAL A 117 2.78 4.98 -0.64
CA VAL A 117 3.34 6.17 0.02
C VAL A 117 4.49 6.81 -0.75
N ASN A 118 5.10 6.08 -1.70
CA ASN A 118 6.33 6.51 -2.38
C ASN A 118 6.11 7.18 -3.74
N VAL A 119 4.94 7.00 -4.37
CA VAL A 119 4.65 7.64 -5.66
C VAL A 119 4.40 9.15 -5.51
N PRO A 120 4.46 9.94 -6.61
CA PRO A 120 4.28 11.40 -6.57
C PRO A 120 2.85 11.90 -6.24
N HIS A 121 1.85 11.02 -6.19
CA HIS A 121 0.45 11.37 -5.93
C HIS A 121 -0.10 10.57 -4.76
N ALA A 122 -1.03 11.16 -3.99
CA ALA A 122 -1.64 10.55 -2.81
C ALA A 122 -2.74 9.54 -3.16
N GLY A 123 -3.25 9.54 -4.40
CA GLY A 123 -4.41 8.74 -4.81
C GLY A 123 -4.37 7.26 -4.41
N ASN A 124 -3.23 6.58 -4.53
CA ASN A 124 -3.09 5.17 -4.11
C ASN A 124 -3.25 5.00 -2.59
N MET A 125 -2.62 5.88 -1.80
CA MET A 125 -2.73 5.83 -0.33
C MET A 125 -4.15 6.17 0.13
N LEU A 126 -4.76 7.19 -0.46
CA LEU A 126 -6.13 7.61 -0.16
C LEU A 126 -7.13 6.51 -0.53
N GLY A 127 -6.96 5.91 -1.71
CA GLY A 127 -7.78 4.84 -2.21
C GLY A 127 -7.70 3.57 -1.35
N VAL A 128 -6.49 3.10 -1.01
CA VAL A 128 -6.34 1.92 -0.13
C VAL A 128 -6.88 2.19 1.29
N THR A 129 -6.71 3.41 1.80
CA THR A 129 -7.26 3.80 3.11
C THR A 129 -8.78 3.78 3.12
N ARG A 130 -9.42 4.20 2.03
CA ARG A 130 -10.87 4.22 1.90
C ARG A 130 -11.45 2.84 1.61
N CYS A 131 -10.87 2.13 0.65
CA CYS A 131 -11.39 0.88 0.11
C CYS A 131 -10.91 -0.36 0.87
N GLY A 132 -9.90 -0.21 1.73
CA GLY A 132 -9.23 -1.33 2.37
C GLY A 132 -8.53 -2.23 1.36
N ILE A 133 -8.04 -3.37 1.85
CA ILE A 133 -7.45 -4.42 1.04
C ILE A 133 -8.24 -5.70 1.27
N ARG A 134 -8.79 -6.24 0.19
CA ARG A 134 -9.30 -7.61 0.18
C ARG A 134 -8.12 -8.56 -0.06
N PRO A 135 -7.85 -9.52 0.83
CA PRO A 135 -6.67 -10.34 0.73
C PRO A 135 -6.75 -11.29 -0.50
N PRO A 136 -5.62 -11.57 -1.16
CA PRO A 136 -5.53 -12.64 -2.15
C PRO A 136 -5.66 -14.02 -1.50
N LEU A 137 -5.97 -15.05 -2.29
CA LEU A 137 -6.23 -16.41 -1.81
C LEU A 137 -5.03 -17.01 -1.06
N GLY A 138 -3.83 -16.85 -1.62
CA GLY A 138 -2.58 -17.35 -1.02
C GLY A 138 -2.15 -16.59 0.24
N ALA A 139 -2.73 -15.43 0.53
CA ALA A 139 -2.42 -14.63 1.70
C ALA A 139 -3.69 -14.09 2.39
N SER A 140 -4.63 -15.00 2.67
CA SER A 140 -5.97 -14.68 3.20
C SER A 140 -5.99 -13.86 4.52
N SER A 141 -4.92 -13.87 5.30
CA SER A 141 -4.78 -13.05 6.52
C SER A 141 -4.30 -11.61 6.26
N ARG A 142 -3.79 -11.31 5.06
CA ARG A 142 -3.22 -10.02 4.67
C ARG A 142 -4.29 -9.04 4.20
N SER A 143 -5.21 -8.69 5.10
CA SER A 143 -6.30 -7.75 4.83
C SER A 143 -6.09 -6.39 5.48
N MET A 144 -6.78 -5.38 4.96
CA MET A 144 -6.91 -4.06 5.58
C MET A 144 -8.39 -3.67 5.55
N PRO A 145 -9.00 -3.30 6.68
CA PRO A 145 -10.42 -2.97 6.71
C PRO A 145 -10.72 -1.69 5.91
N PRO A 146 -11.83 -1.65 5.15
CA PRO A 146 -12.29 -0.44 4.48
C PRO A 146 -12.92 0.54 5.47
N ASN A 147 -13.10 1.78 5.01
CA ASN A 147 -13.98 2.77 5.62
C ASN A 147 -13.75 2.95 7.13
N LEU A 148 -12.57 3.47 7.50
CA LEU A 148 -12.15 3.73 8.88
C LEU A 148 -12.93 4.88 9.58
N ALA A 149 -14.11 5.24 9.06
CA ALA A 149 -14.96 6.35 9.53
C ALA A 149 -14.19 7.69 9.64
N LEU A 150 -13.24 7.93 8.74
CA LEU A 150 -12.47 9.17 8.68
C LEU A 150 -13.25 10.24 7.92
N THR A 151 -13.21 11.47 8.43
CA THR A 151 -13.68 12.63 7.66
C THR A 151 -12.73 12.92 6.50
N ARG A 152 -13.15 13.76 5.55
CA ARG A 152 -12.29 14.23 4.46
C ARG A 152 -11.03 14.92 4.99
N GLU A 153 -11.20 15.79 5.98
CA GLU A 153 -10.10 16.53 6.63
C GLU A 153 -9.12 15.58 7.32
N GLU A 154 -9.63 14.59 8.05
CA GLU A 154 -8.81 13.56 8.70
C GLU A 154 -8.05 12.72 7.69
N LEU A 155 -8.66 12.39 6.56
CA LEU A 155 -8.03 11.61 5.50
C LEU A 155 -6.91 12.42 4.79
N ALA A 156 -7.13 13.71 4.54
CA ALA A 156 -6.10 14.62 4.00
C ALA A 156 -4.91 14.79 4.97
N ALA A 157 -5.22 14.99 6.25
CA ALA A 157 -4.23 15.12 7.31
C ALA A 157 -3.44 13.83 7.48
N LEU A 158 -4.11 12.67 7.46
CA LEU A 158 -3.47 11.35 7.51
C LEU A 158 -2.51 11.15 6.32
N ALA A 159 -2.91 11.51 5.10
CA ALA A 159 -2.05 11.41 3.93
C ALA A 159 -0.78 12.28 4.08
N SER A 160 -0.94 13.51 4.58
CA SER A 160 0.16 14.43 4.86
C SER A 160 1.13 13.84 5.90
N PHE A 161 0.59 13.35 7.03
CA PHE A 161 1.38 12.73 8.08
C PHE A 161 2.10 11.46 7.61
N VAL A 162 1.43 10.58 6.89
CA VAL A 162 2.03 9.33 6.39
C VAL A 162 3.17 9.63 5.43
N ARG A 163 3.00 10.59 4.52
CA ARG A 163 4.04 11.00 3.59
C ARG A 163 5.26 11.55 4.32
N TRP A 164 5.03 12.42 5.30
CA TRP A 164 6.09 13.02 6.13
C TRP A 164 6.81 12.02 7.03
N GLN A 165 6.07 11.08 7.65
CA GLN A 165 6.64 10.12 8.62
C GLN A 165 7.42 9.00 7.95
N PHE A 166 6.87 8.42 6.88
CA PHE A 166 7.36 7.15 6.33
C PHE A 166 8.22 7.33 5.08
N THR A 167 8.49 8.56 4.65
CA THR A 167 9.34 8.82 3.47
C THR A 167 10.25 10.03 3.70
N ASP A 168 11.25 10.18 2.84
CA ASP A 168 12.10 11.36 2.71
C ASP A 168 11.70 12.25 1.50
N LYS A 169 10.55 11.96 0.90
CA LYS A 169 10.10 12.60 -0.33
C LYS A 169 9.34 13.89 -0.04
N PRO A 170 9.22 14.80 -1.02
CA PRO A 170 8.39 16.00 -0.87
C PRO A 170 6.95 15.65 -0.50
N ALA A 171 6.30 16.57 0.23
CA ALA A 171 4.86 16.51 0.46
C ALA A 171 4.10 16.39 -0.87
N TRP A 172 2.91 15.80 -0.82
CA TRP A 172 2.02 15.79 -1.97
C TRP A 172 1.32 17.15 -2.08
N ASP A 173 1.44 17.80 -3.24
CA ASP A 173 0.86 19.12 -3.47
C ASP A 173 -0.62 19.06 -3.94
N ASN A 174 -1.12 17.85 -4.24
CA ASN A 174 -2.40 17.61 -4.91
C ASN A 174 -3.36 16.70 -4.11
N ILE A 175 -3.23 16.66 -2.78
CA ILE A 175 -4.04 15.77 -1.91
C ILE A 175 -5.54 15.99 -2.11
N GLU A 176 -5.99 17.24 -2.24
CA GLU A 176 -7.42 17.54 -2.39
C GLU A 176 -7.98 17.10 -3.75
N ASP A 177 -7.20 17.23 -4.82
CA ASP A 177 -7.58 16.75 -6.15
C ASP A 177 -7.68 15.22 -6.17
N ASP A 178 -6.70 14.54 -5.57
CA ASP A 178 -6.71 13.07 -5.44
C ASP A 178 -7.87 12.59 -4.55
N LEU A 179 -8.23 13.37 -3.51
CA LEU A 179 -9.41 13.09 -2.69
C LEU A 179 -10.69 13.22 -3.48
N ASP A 180 -10.83 14.22 -4.34
CA ASP A 180 -12.00 14.36 -5.21
C ASP A 180 -12.15 13.17 -6.15
N GLU A 181 -11.06 12.73 -6.78
CA GLU A 181 -11.06 11.55 -7.66
C GLU A 181 -11.43 10.27 -6.90
N VAL A 182 -10.81 10.05 -5.73
CA VAL A 182 -11.10 8.91 -4.88
C VAL A 182 -12.55 8.94 -4.44
N LEU A 183 -13.04 10.05 -3.89
CA LEU A 183 -14.39 10.18 -3.33
C LEU A 183 -15.49 10.07 -4.38
N ALA A 184 -15.27 10.60 -5.59
CA ALA A 184 -16.15 10.47 -6.74
C ALA A 184 -16.28 9.02 -7.26
N GLY A 185 -15.47 8.09 -6.74
CA GLY A 185 -15.47 6.69 -7.16
C GLY A 185 -14.72 6.46 -8.47
N ALA A 186 -13.96 7.45 -8.96
CA ALA A 186 -13.05 7.29 -10.08
C ALA A 186 -11.78 6.50 -9.67
N TYR A 187 -11.48 6.43 -8.37
CA TYR A 187 -10.69 5.33 -7.83
C TYR A 187 -11.51 4.04 -7.91
N ASN A 188 -11.40 3.36 -9.04
CA ASN A 188 -11.96 2.05 -9.27
C ASN A 188 -11.35 1.08 -8.24
N ALA A 189 -12.01 0.88 -7.09
CA ALA A 189 -12.00 -0.45 -6.50
C ALA A 189 -12.49 -1.37 -7.62
N PRO A 190 -11.67 -2.32 -8.13
CA PRO A 190 -12.02 -3.02 -9.34
C PRO A 190 -13.23 -3.89 -9.04
N THR A 191 -14.39 -3.41 -9.49
CA THR A 191 -15.51 -4.27 -9.81
C THR A 191 -14.96 -5.29 -10.80
N GLY A 192 -15.07 -6.56 -10.43
CA GLY A 192 -14.69 -7.66 -11.30
C GLY A 192 -15.26 -7.41 -12.68
N LEU A 193 -14.38 -7.56 -13.67
CA LEU A 193 -14.63 -7.58 -15.12
C LEU A 193 -16.10 -7.37 -15.48
N GLY A 194 -16.40 -6.21 -16.04
CA GLY A 194 -17.62 -6.02 -16.81
C GLY A 194 -17.81 -7.22 -17.74
N GLU A 195 -18.99 -7.81 -17.67
CA GLU A 195 -19.41 -8.87 -18.56
C GLU A 195 -19.20 -8.38 -19.99
N ALA A 196 -18.18 -8.92 -20.66
CA ALA A 196 -17.98 -8.71 -22.08
C ALA A 196 -19.20 -9.30 -22.79
N THR A 197 -20.12 -8.44 -23.20
CA THR A 197 -21.23 -8.83 -24.06
C THR A 197 -20.61 -9.25 -25.40
N PRO A 198 -20.81 -10.49 -25.87
CA PRO A 198 -20.23 -10.92 -27.12
C PRO A 198 -20.90 -10.17 -28.27
N THR A 199 -20.16 -9.30 -28.94
CA THR A 199 -20.58 -8.70 -30.21
C THR A 199 -20.66 -9.81 -31.25
N ALA A 200 -21.89 -10.11 -31.68
CA ALA A 200 -22.16 -11.03 -32.77
C ALA A 200 -21.50 -10.53 -34.06
N ALA A 201 -20.56 -11.31 -34.57
CA ALA A 201 -20.11 -11.18 -35.94
C ALA A 201 -21.28 -11.52 -36.88
N SER A 202 -21.65 -10.57 -37.75
CA SER A 202 -22.54 -10.78 -38.88
C SER A 202 -21.71 -10.89 -40.16
N PRO A 203 -22.22 -11.59 -41.19
CA PRO A 203 -21.45 -12.44 -42.11
C PRO A 203 -20.62 -11.70 -43.17
#